data_AF-A0A7J8E1C2-F1
#
_entry.id   AF-A0A7J8E1C2-F1
#
_cell.length_a   1.000
_cell.length_b   1.000
_cell.length_c   1.000
_cell.angle_alpha   90.00
_cell.angle_beta   90.00
_cell.angle_gamma   90.00
#
_symmetry.space_group_name_H-M   'P 1'
#
loop_
_entity.id
_entity.type
_entity.pdbx_description
1 polymer ?
#
loop_
_entity_poly.entity_id
_entity_poly.type
_entity_poly.pdbx_seq_one_letter_code
_entity_poly.pdbx_strand_id
1 'polypeptide(L)'
;MENEIFTPLLEQFMTSPLVTWVKTFGPLAAGNGTNLDEYVALVDGVFLNQVMLQINPKSESQRVNKKVNNDASLRIHNLSILVRQIKCYYQETLQQLIMMSLPNVLIMGKNPFSEQGTEEVKKLLLLLLGCAVQVSLKTYLFFLGSGF
;
A
#
# COMPACT_ATOMS: atom_id res chain seq x y z
N MET A 1 -1.97 5.46 -27.90
CA MET A 1 -2.91 4.33 -28.02
C MET A 1 -2.97 3.47 -26.76
N GLU A 2 -1.87 3.30 -26.00
CA GLU A 2 -1.88 2.54 -24.72
C GLU A 2 -2.63 3.25 -23.57
N ASN A 3 -2.60 4.59 -23.51
CA ASN A 3 -3.26 5.35 -22.43
C ASN A 3 -4.81 5.25 -22.44
N GLU A 4 -5.43 5.02 -23.60
CA GLU A 4 -6.91 4.94 -23.69
C GLU A 4 -7.44 3.57 -23.24
N ILE A 5 -6.67 2.50 -23.40
CA ILE A 5 -7.05 1.13 -22.99
C ILE A 5 -6.83 0.92 -21.49
N PHE A 6 -5.85 1.60 -20.90
CA PHE A 6 -5.55 1.47 -19.47
C PHE A 6 -6.61 2.13 -18.57
N THR A 7 -7.28 3.17 -19.07
CA THR A 7 -8.29 3.94 -18.31
C THR A 7 -9.43 3.07 -17.75
N PRO A 8 -10.13 2.20 -18.53
CA PRO A 8 -11.19 1.37 -17.98
C PRO A 8 -10.70 0.32 -16.97
N LEU A 9 -9.52 -0.27 -17.18
CA LEU A 9 -8.91 -1.22 -16.23
C LEU A 9 -8.54 -0.53 -14.90
N LEU A 10 -8.04 0.70 -15.01
CA LEU A 10 -7.73 1.53 -13.85
C LEU A 10 -9.00 1.87 -13.06
N GLU A 11 -10.08 2.29 -13.72
CA GLU A 11 -11.35 2.58 -13.07
C GLU A 11 -11.92 1.36 -12.35
N GLN A 12 -11.85 0.18 -12.98
CA GLN A 12 -12.22 -1.08 -12.34
C GLN A 12 -11.35 -1.39 -11.12
N PHE A 13 -10.04 -1.13 -11.21
CA PHE A 13 -9.15 -1.31 -10.07
C PHE A 13 -9.47 -0.33 -8.93
N MET A 14 -9.75 0.94 -9.25
CA MET A 14 -10.05 1.99 -8.26
C MET A 14 -11.39 1.80 -7.55
N THR A 15 -12.31 1.06 -8.18
CA THR A 15 -13.59 0.63 -7.58
C THR A 15 -13.49 -0.71 -6.85
N SER A 16 -12.31 -1.36 -6.86
CA SER A 16 -12.13 -2.65 -6.19
C SER A 16 -12.25 -2.53 -4.66
N PRO A 17 -12.60 -3.64 -3.97
CA PRO A 17 -12.67 -3.65 -2.51
C PRO A 17 -11.34 -3.29 -1.82
N LEU A 18 -10.20 -3.60 -2.46
CA LEU A 18 -8.88 -3.28 -1.92
C LEU A 18 -8.65 -1.77 -1.86
N VAL A 19 -8.93 -1.06 -2.95
CA VAL A 19 -8.79 0.40 -2.99
C VAL A 19 -9.82 1.06 -2.08
N THR A 20 -11.05 0.56 -2.08
CA THR A 20 -12.12 1.03 -1.18
C THR A 20 -11.71 0.89 0.29
N TRP A 21 -11.11 -0.23 0.68
CA TRP A 21 -10.58 -0.44 2.02
C TRP A 21 -9.47 0.56 2.37
N VAL A 22 -8.48 0.75 1.49
CA VAL A 22 -7.38 1.71 1.74
C VAL A 22 -7.91 3.14 1.94
N LYS A 23 -8.93 3.54 1.17
CA LYS A 23 -9.59 4.84 1.29
C LYS A 23 -10.27 5.06 2.66
N THR A 24 -10.54 4.00 3.43
CA THR A 24 -11.10 4.15 4.79
C THR A 24 -10.15 4.80 5.79
N PHE A 25 -8.83 4.78 5.53
CA PHE A 25 -7.82 5.43 6.37
C PHE A 25 -7.72 6.94 6.14
N GLY A 26 -8.34 7.46 5.07
CA GLY A 26 -8.34 8.87 4.73
C GLY A 26 -8.45 9.12 3.21
N PRO A 27 -8.71 10.38 2.82
CA PRO A 27 -8.78 10.74 1.41
C PRO A 27 -7.41 10.60 0.74
N LEU A 28 -7.36 9.92 -0.42
CA LEU A 28 -6.15 9.76 -1.22
C LEU A 28 -5.72 11.06 -1.91
N ALA A 29 -6.70 11.86 -2.35
CA ALA A 29 -6.51 13.16 -2.97
C ALA A 29 -7.35 14.21 -2.25
N ALA A 30 -6.85 15.45 -2.20
CA ALA A 30 -7.59 16.56 -1.60
C ALA A 30 -8.71 17.02 -2.57
N GLY A 31 -9.97 16.64 -2.29
CA GLY A 31 -11.16 17.12 -3.02
C GLY A 31 -11.72 16.16 -4.07
N ASN A 32 -12.32 16.72 -5.14
CA ASN A 32 -12.90 16.01 -6.30
C ASN A 32 -11.83 15.50 -7.27
N GLY A 33 -10.80 14.81 -6.75
CA GLY A 33 -9.77 14.19 -7.60
C GLY A 33 -10.37 13.13 -8.51
N THR A 34 -9.82 12.99 -9.72
CA THR A 34 -10.19 11.90 -10.62
C THR A 34 -9.66 10.56 -10.09
N ASN A 35 -10.19 9.44 -10.58
CA ASN A 35 -9.63 8.10 -10.28
C ASN A 35 -8.14 8.01 -10.61
N LEU A 36 -7.67 8.77 -11.60
CA LEU A 36 -6.25 8.85 -11.95
C LEU A 36 -5.44 9.56 -10.86
N ASP A 37 -5.92 10.68 -10.33
CA ASP A 37 -5.23 11.44 -9.27
C ASP A 37 -5.10 10.60 -7.99
N GLU A 38 -6.16 9.90 -7.61
CA GLU A 38 -6.16 8.99 -6.48
C GLU A 38 -5.21 7.80 -6.71
N TYR A 39 -5.16 7.26 -7.93
CA TYR A 39 -4.20 6.22 -8.27
C TYR A 39 -2.75 6.71 -8.19
N VAL A 40 -2.46 7.91 -8.69
CA VAL A 40 -1.13 8.53 -8.57
C VAL A 40 -0.73 8.67 -7.09
N ALA A 41 -1.65 9.12 -6.24
CA ALA A 41 -1.41 9.24 -4.80
C ALA A 41 -1.11 7.88 -4.13
N LEU A 42 -1.75 6.80 -4.58
CA LEU A 42 -1.45 5.44 -4.12
C LEU A 42 -0.03 5.02 -4.52
N VAL A 43 0.32 5.14 -5.80
CA VAL A 43 1.60 4.66 -6.31
C VAL A 43 2.78 5.50 -5.85
N ASP A 44 2.59 6.78 -5.53
CA ASP A 44 3.61 7.65 -4.94
C ASP A 44 4.08 7.17 -3.55
N GLY A 45 3.33 6.27 -2.92
CA GLY A 45 3.71 5.56 -1.71
C GLY A 45 3.61 6.41 -0.44
N VAL A 46 3.35 7.71 -0.53
CA VAL A 46 3.25 8.60 0.64
C VAL A 46 2.08 8.20 1.53
N PHE A 47 0.90 8.05 0.93
CA PHE A 47 -0.31 7.65 1.65
C PHE A 47 -0.18 6.26 2.25
N LEU A 48 0.32 5.29 1.48
CA LEU A 48 0.45 3.90 1.93
C LEU A 48 1.45 3.74 3.10
N ASN A 49 2.53 4.52 3.12
CA ASN A 49 3.42 4.58 4.28
C ASN A 49 2.72 5.14 5.53
N GLN A 50 1.83 6.13 5.37
CA GLN A 50 1.04 6.64 6.50
C GLN A 50 0.06 5.57 7.02
N VAL A 51 -0.59 4.83 6.13
CA VAL A 51 -1.44 3.69 6.52
C VAL A 51 -0.65 2.64 7.28
N MET A 52 0.56 2.29 6.82
CA MET A 52 1.42 1.35 7.53
C MET A 52 1.81 1.83 8.93
N LEU A 53 2.07 3.13 9.10
CA LEU A 53 2.34 3.72 10.42
C LEU A 53 1.12 3.66 11.35
N GLN A 54 -0.10 3.79 10.82
CA GLN A 54 -1.32 3.61 11.62
C GLN A 54 -1.51 2.14 12.03
N ILE A 55 -1.19 1.19 11.15
CA ILE A 55 -1.27 -0.25 11.42
C ILE A 55 -0.19 -0.68 12.42
N ASN A 56 1.03 -0.17 12.27
CA ASN A 56 2.15 -0.47 13.14
C ASN A 56 2.88 0.81 13.59
N PRO A 57 2.40 1.45 14.68
CA PRO A 57 3.03 2.65 15.23
C PRO A 57 4.47 2.43 15.71
N LYS A 58 4.87 1.17 15.95
CA LYS A 58 6.22 0.80 16.36
C LYS A 58 7.22 0.76 15.21
N SER A 59 6.76 0.82 13.95
CA SER A 59 7.67 0.82 12.82
C SER A 59 8.51 2.10 12.85
N GLU A 60 9.82 1.97 12.62
CA GLU A 60 10.69 3.14 12.49
C GLU A 60 10.12 4.09 11.44
N SER A 61 9.90 5.34 11.86
CA SER A 61 9.43 6.42 10.99
C SER A 61 10.56 6.83 10.03
N GLN A 62 10.78 6.02 8.99
CA GLN A 62 11.68 6.40 7.91
C GLN A 62 11.10 7.60 7.16
N ARG A 63 11.97 8.55 6.79
CA ARG A 63 11.55 9.80 6.14
C ARG A 63 11.09 9.52 4.71
N VAL A 64 9.77 9.53 4.51
CA VAL A 64 9.14 9.42 3.20
C VAL A 64 9.18 10.76 2.47
N ASN A 65 9.41 10.74 1.15
CA ASN A 65 9.40 11.95 0.32
C ASN A 65 7.95 12.38 0.04
N LYS A 66 7.50 13.47 0.68
CA LYS A 66 6.12 13.97 0.54
C LYS A 66 5.84 14.65 -0.80
N LYS A 67 6.87 15.15 -1.49
CA LYS A 67 6.77 15.83 -2.79
C LYS A 67 7.41 14.95 -3.86
N VAL A 68 6.70 13.90 -4.28
CA VAL A 68 7.20 12.95 -5.28
C VAL A 68 7.22 13.57 -6.67
N ASN A 69 6.28 14.48 -7.00
CA ASN A 69 6.21 15.19 -8.28
C ASN A 69 6.30 14.26 -9.50
N ASN A 70 5.72 13.07 -9.40
CA ASN A 70 5.79 12.01 -10.42
C ASN A 70 7.23 11.52 -10.74
N ASP A 71 8.22 11.77 -9.88
CA ASP A 71 9.59 11.27 -10.02
C ASP A 71 9.67 9.78 -9.66
N ALA A 72 10.10 8.97 -10.63
CA ALA A 72 10.19 7.52 -10.48
C ALA A 72 11.16 7.11 -9.35
N SER A 73 12.28 7.80 -9.17
CA SER A 73 13.27 7.47 -8.14
C SER A 73 12.72 7.73 -6.73
N LEU A 74 12.03 8.85 -6.55
CA LEU A 74 11.38 9.19 -5.27
C LEU A 74 10.26 8.21 -4.95
N ARG A 75 9.49 7.80 -5.96
CA ARG A 75 8.45 6.77 -5.82
C ARG A 75 9.03 5.42 -5.41
N ILE A 76 10.06 4.96 -6.11
CA ILE A 76 10.76 3.71 -5.80
C ILE A 76 11.28 3.76 -4.36
N HIS A 77 11.86 4.87 -3.93
CA HIS A 77 12.33 5.04 -2.57
C HIS A 77 11.20 4.89 -1.54
N ASN A 78 10.09 5.61 -1.72
CA ASN A 78 8.93 5.54 -0.83
C ASN A 78 8.33 4.13 -0.77
N LEU A 79 8.18 3.46 -1.92
CA LEU A 79 7.67 2.10 -2.00
C LEU A 79 8.63 1.08 -1.40
N SER A 80 9.94 1.29 -1.53
CA SER A 80 10.97 0.42 -0.93
C SER A 80 10.92 0.47 0.60
N ILE A 81 10.71 1.65 1.18
CA ILE A 81 10.49 1.81 2.62
C ILE A 81 9.28 0.99 3.05
N LEU A 82 8.15 1.15 2.36
CA LEU A 82 6.92 0.46 2.69
C LEU A 82 7.06 -1.07 2.62
N VAL A 83 7.64 -1.60 1.53
CA VAL A 83 7.86 -3.05 1.38
C VAL A 83 8.76 -3.59 2.48
N ARG A 84 9.79 -2.84 2.88
CA ARG A 84 10.65 -3.20 4.02
C ARG A 84 9.86 -3.23 5.32
N GLN A 85 9.05 -2.21 5.60
CA GLN A 85 8.23 -2.15 6.81
C GLN A 85 7.22 -3.29 6.89
N ILE A 86 6.54 -3.61 5.78
CA ILE A 86 5.64 -4.75 5.68
C ILE A 86 6.38 -6.06 5.96
N LYS A 87 7.55 -6.27 5.34
CA LYS A 87 8.36 -7.48 5.55
C LYS A 87 8.77 -7.63 7.02
N CYS A 88 9.30 -6.57 7.63
CA CYS A 88 9.66 -6.55 9.04
C CYS A 88 8.44 -6.85 9.92
N TYR A 89 7.28 -6.29 9.60
CA TYR A 89 6.05 -6.54 10.36
C TYR A 89 5.62 -8.02 10.32
N TYR A 90 5.61 -8.63 9.13
CA TYR A 90 5.29 -10.05 8.99
C TYR A 90 6.29 -10.95 9.74
N GLN A 91 7.58 -10.68 9.63
CA GLN A 91 8.62 -11.52 10.22
C GLN A 91 8.74 -11.34 11.74
N GLU A 92 8.74 -10.09 12.22
CA GLU A 92 9.07 -9.78 13.61
C GLU A 92 7.81 -9.66 14.49
N THR A 93 6.71 -9.12 13.96
CA THR A 93 5.48 -8.90 14.76
C THR A 93 4.50 -10.07 14.65
N LEU A 94 4.29 -10.56 13.43
CA LEU A 94 3.37 -11.66 13.17
C LEU A 94 4.04 -13.04 13.26
N GLN A 95 5.37 -13.11 13.15
CA GLN A 95 6.13 -14.37 13.08
C GLN A 95 5.65 -15.29 11.94
N GLN A 96 5.33 -14.69 10.80
CA GLN A 96 4.84 -15.40 9.61
C GLN A 96 5.74 -15.14 8.40
N LEU A 97 5.86 -16.16 7.56
CA LEU A 97 6.57 -16.05 6.29
C LEU A 97 5.61 -15.62 5.18
N ILE A 98 6.01 -14.60 4.41
CA ILE A 98 5.31 -14.19 3.21
C ILE A 98 5.58 -15.25 2.14
N MET A 99 4.55 -16.05 1.80
CA MET A 99 4.66 -17.15 0.83
C MET A 99 4.51 -16.70 -0.63
N MET A 100 4.04 -15.46 -0.85
CA MET A 100 3.95 -14.86 -2.17
C MET A 100 5.22 -14.07 -2.52
N SER A 101 5.41 -13.75 -3.81
CA SER A 101 6.47 -12.84 -4.23
C SER A 101 6.20 -11.42 -3.70
N LEU A 102 7.26 -10.79 -3.17
CA LEU A 102 7.20 -9.39 -2.75
C LEU A 102 6.95 -8.49 -3.97
N PRO A 103 6.20 -7.39 -3.79
CA PRO A 103 5.86 -6.51 -4.89
C PRO A 103 7.12 -5.82 -5.44
N ASN A 104 7.24 -5.79 -6.77
CA ASN A 104 8.39 -5.24 -7.46
C ASN A 104 8.31 -3.71 -7.55
N VAL A 105 9.00 -3.04 -6.62
CA VAL A 105 9.04 -1.57 -6.52
C VAL A 105 9.59 -0.88 -7.76
N LEU A 106 10.44 -1.54 -8.56
CA LEU A 106 10.99 -0.96 -9.78
C LEU A 106 9.93 -0.84 -10.87
N ILE A 107 9.05 -1.84 -10.99
CA ILE A 107 7.95 -1.84 -11.97
C ILE A 107 6.92 -0.78 -11.58
N MET A 108 6.51 -0.76 -10.30
CA MET A 108 5.58 0.26 -9.78
C MET A 108 6.13 1.69 -9.91
N GLY A 109 7.43 1.84 -9.72
CA GLY A 109 8.12 3.12 -9.81
C GLY A 109 8.24 3.67 -11.22
N LYS A 110 8.67 2.83 -12.17
CA LYS A 110 8.97 3.23 -13.55
C LYS A 110 7.74 3.23 -14.44
N ASN A 111 6.88 2.21 -14.31
CA ASN A 111 5.72 1.99 -15.18
C ASN A 111 4.43 1.78 -14.35
N PRO A 112 4.04 2.76 -13.51
CA PRO A 112 2.87 2.66 -12.63
C PRO A 112 1.56 2.45 -13.41
N PHE A 113 1.45 2.97 -14.63
CA PHE A 113 0.25 2.89 -15.48
C PHE A 113 0.28 1.69 -16.46
N SER A 114 1.10 0.69 -16.18
CA SER A 114 1.09 -0.57 -16.91
C SER A 114 0.22 -1.60 -16.18
N GLU A 115 -0.27 -2.61 -16.91
CA GLU A 115 -0.97 -3.74 -16.31
C GLU A 115 -0.10 -4.40 -15.22
N GLN A 116 1.18 -4.65 -15.53
CA GLN A 116 2.15 -5.18 -14.56
C GLN A 116 2.30 -4.26 -13.34
N GLY A 117 2.41 -2.95 -13.54
CA GLY A 117 2.48 -1.98 -12.43
C GLY A 117 1.26 -2.07 -11.52
N THR A 118 0.07 -2.17 -12.10
CA THR A 118 -1.19 -2.29 -11.36
C THR A 118 -1.27 -3.60 -10.58
N GLU A 119 -0.81 -4.71 -11.16
CA GLU A 119 -0.72 -6.00 -10.47
C GLU A 119 0.24 -5.96 -9.27
N GLU A 120 1.39 -5.28 -9.41
CA GLU A 120 2.30 -5.08 -8.28
C GLU A 120 1.69 -4.21 -7.18
N VAL A 121 0.91 -3.19 -7.54
CA VAL A 121 0.16 -2.37 -6.57
C VAL A 121 -0.90 -3.22 -5.87
N LYS A 122 -1.65 -4.06 -6.58
CA LYS A 122 -2.61 -5.00 -5.98
C LYS A 122 -1.95 -5.90 -4.94
N LYS A 123 -0.80 -6.51 -5.26
CA LYS A 123 -0.02 -7.34 -4.33
C LYS A 123 0.39 -6.54 -3.09
N LEU A 124 0.86 -5.31 -3.28
CA LEU A 124 1.24 -4.42 -2.17
C LEU A 124 0.06 -4.12 -1.25
N LEU A 125 -1.11 -3.79 -1.81
CA LEU A 125 -2.33 -3.53 -1.03
C LEU A 125 -2.81 -4.78 -0.29
N LEU A 126 -2.71 -5.96 -0.90
CA LEU A 126 -3.05 -7.24 -0.26
C LEU A 126 -2.16 -7.53 0.96
N LEU A 127 -0.85 -7.30 0.84
CA LEU A 127 0.07 -7.45 1.97
C LEU A 127 -0.24 -6.44 3.09
N LEU A 128 -0.56 -5.20 2.74
CA LEU A 128 -0.94 -4.17 3.72
C LEU A 128 -2.26 -4.51 4.43
N LEU A 129 -3.25 -5.04 3.69
CA LEU A 129 -4.50 -5.54 4.25
C LEU A 129 -4.25 -6.71 5.20
N GLY A 130 -3.39 -7.66 4.81
CA GLY A 130 -3.01 -8.76 5.68
C GLY A 130 -2.40 -8.28 6.99
N CYS A 131 -1.54 -7.26 6.95
CA CYS A 131 -1.05 -6.60 8.17
C CYS A 131 -2.20 -6.09 9.04
N ALA A 132 -3.15 -5.35 8.47
CA ALA A 132 -4.26 -4.74 9.22
C ALA A 132 -5.24 -5.77 9.83
N VAL A 133 -5.57 -6.83 9.09
CA VAL A 133 -6.49 -7.88 9.57
C VAL A 133 -5.84 -8.67 10.71
N GLN A 134 -4.55 -8.94 10.62
CA GLN A 134 -3.82 -9.74 11.61
C GLN A 134 -3.52 -8.97 12.90
N VAL A 135 -3.43 -7.62 12.84
CA VAL A 135 -3.45 -6.77 14.05
C VAL A 135 -4.70 -7.07 14.87
N SER A 136 -5.87 -7.02 14.22
CA SER A 136 -7.16 -7.16 14.90
C SER A 136 -7.25 -8.52 15.59
N LEU A 137 -6.89 -9.60 14.89
CA LEU A 137 -6.97 -10.95 15.44
C LEU A 137 -6.04 -11.16 16.65
N LYS A 138 -4.80 -10.65 16.60
CA LYS A 138 -3.85 -10.76 17.72
C LYS A 138 -4.30 -9.93 18.92
N THR A 139 -4.85 -8.74 18.69
CA THR A 139 -5.43 -7.89 19.74
C THR A 139 -6.65 -8.57 20.39
N TYR A 140 -7.58 -9.13 19.61
CA TYR A 140 -8.73 -9.88 20.15
C TYR A 140 -8.30 -11.12 20.95
N LEU A 141 -7.31 -11.89 20.47
CA LEU A 141 -6.75 -13.01 21.22
C LEU A 141 -6.04 -12.57 22.50
N PHE A 142 -5.34 -11.43 22.48
CA PHE A 142 -4.70 -10.89 23.69
C PHE A 142 -5.76 -10.48 24.72
N PHE A 143 -6.87 -9.85 24.31
CA PHE A 143 -7.97 -9.50 25.20
C PHE A 143 -8.72 -10.71 25.75
N LEU A 144 -8.88 -11.80 24.98
CA LEU A 144 -9.48 -13.04 25.49
C LEU A 144 -8.51 -13.83 26.39
N GLY A 145 -7.19 -13.71 26.17
CA GLY A 145 -6.16 -14.40 26.96
C GLY A 145 -5.73 -13.68 28.25
N SER A 146 -6.15 -12.43 28.44
CA SER A 146 -5.89 -11.64 29.67
C SER A 146 -7.13 -11.48 30.55
N GLY A 147 -8.21 -12.21 30.23
CA GLY A 147 -9.38 -12.36 31.09
C GLY A 147 -9.32 -13.65 31.91
N PHE A 148 -8.28 -13.84 32.73
CA PHE A 148 -8.24 -14.67 33.95
C PHE A 148 -7.03 -14.28 34.81
#